data_AF-A0A8J3F107-F1
#
_entry.id   AF-A0A8J3F107-F1
#
_cell.length_a   1.000
_cell.length_b   1.000
_cell.length_c   1.000
_cell.angle_alpha   90.00
_cell.angle_beta   90.00
_cell.angle_gamma   90.00
#
_symmetry.space_group_name_H-M   'P 1'
#
loop_
_entity.id
_entity.type
_entity.pdbx_description
1 polymer ?
#
loop_
_entity_poly.entity_id
_entity_poly.type
_entity_poly.pdbx_seq_one_letter_code
_entity_poly.pdbx_strand_id
1 'polypeptide(L)'
;MASWYEMLKEAMVRDGEDFDKRSCTLDEEALKKEFDSVHGDPEGAAFTAWGEKWVYFPLCYDGGEWVGHAPRNVCDISMAHQGGW
;
A
#
# COMPACT_ATOMS: atom_id res chain seq x y z
N MET A 1 -3.75 -11.94 -10.32
CA MET A 1 -3.26 -10.71 -10.95
C MET A 1 -3.86 -9.54 -10.19
N ALA A 2 -3.01 -8.76 -9.53
CA ALA A 2 -3.36 -7.51 -8.87
C ALA A 2 -2.39 -6.41 -9.34
N SER A 3 -2.70 -5.16 -9.06
CA SER A 3 -1.79 -4.03 -9.27
C SER A 3 -1.77 -3.14 -8.04
N TRP A 4 -0.67 -2.44 -7.82
CA TRP A 4 -0.60 -1.49 -6.71
C TRP A 4 -1.60 -0.36 -6.84
N TYR A 5 -1.97 0.02 -8.06
CA TYR A 5 -2.99 1.03 -8.30
C TYR A 5 -4.32 0.69 -7.61
N GLU A 6 -4.88 -0.49 -7.88
CA GLU A 6 -6.16 -0.89 -7.30
C GLU A 6 -6.04 -1.13 -5.79
N MET A 7 -4.98 -1.82 -5.35
CA MET A 7 -4.80 -2.14 -3.93
C MET A 7 -4.55 -0.89 -3.06
N LEU A 8 -3.76 0.08 -3.56
CA LEU A 8 -3.52 1.33 -2.87
C LEU A 8 -4.80 2.20 -2.85
N LYS A 9 -5.56 2.22 -3.95
CA LYS A 9 -6.83 2.94 -4.01
C LYS A 9 -7.82 2.40 -3.00
N GLU A 10 -7.98 1.09 -2.92
CA GLU A 10 -8.85 0.44 -1.92
C GLU A 10 -8.40 0.75 -0.49
N ALA A 11 -7.10 0.66 -0.21
CA ALA A 11 -6.54 0.99 1.11
C ALA A 11 -6.81 2.46 1.49
N MET A 12 -6.52 3.40 0.59
CA MET A 12 -6.75 4.83 0.83
C MET A 12 -8.23 5.15 1.04
N VAL A 13 -9.14 4.57 0.25
CA VAL A 13 -10.58 4.77 0.41
C VAL A 13 -11.06 4.22 1.76
N ARG A 14 -10.58 3.05 2.17
CA ARG A 14 -10.91 2.46 3.49
C ARG A 14 -10.48 3.36 4.64
N ASP A 15 -9.34 4.04 4.48
CA ASP A 15 -8.76 4.90 5.52
C ASP A 15 -9.27 6.36 5.44
N GLY A 16 -10.21 6.65 4.52
CA GLY A 16 -10.85 7.95 4.36
C GLY A 16 -9.94 9.01 3.73
N GLU A 17 -9.04 8.59 2.85
CA GLU A 17 -8.14 9.43 2.06
C GLU A 17 -8.64 9.63 0.63
N ASP A 18 -8.14 10.69 -0.02
CA ASP A 18 -8.37 10.96 -1.44
C ASP A 18 -7.19 10.41 -2.26
N PHE A 19 -7.45 9.33 -3.00
CA PHE A 19 -6.42 8.64 -3.80
C PHE A 19 -5.80 9.56 -4.86
N ASP A 20 -6.56 10.47 -5.45
CA ASP A 20 -6.07 11.34 -6.53
C ASP A 20 -5.19 12.49 -6.00
N LYS A 21 -5.23 12.75 -4.68
CA LYS A 21 -4.36 13.74 -4.02
C LYS A 21 -3.09 13.15 -3.42
N ARG A 22 -2.85 11.83 -3.59
CA ARG A 22 -1.67 11.18 -3.04
C ARG A 22 -0.39 11.65 -3.73
N SER A 23 0.72 11.58 -3.01
CA SER A 23 2.05 11.54 -3.63
C SER A 23 2.58 10.11 -3.58
N CYS A 24 3.28 9.65 -4.61
CA CYS A 24 3.81 8.29 -4.67
C CYS A 24 5.21 8.27 -5.28
N THR A 25 6.07 7.36 -4.83
CA THR A 25 7.39 7.11 -5.45
C THR A 25 7.29 6.41 -6.79
N LEU A 26 6.22 5.66 -7.04
CA LEU A 26 5.90 5.08 -8.34
C LEU A 26 5.01 6.03 -9.14
N ASP A 27 5.24 6.07 -10.46
CA ASP A 27 4.33 6.73 -11.39
C ASP A 27 3.07 5.88 -11.66
N GLU A 28 2.14 6.47 -12.41
CA GLU A 28 0.85 5.86 -12.76
C GLU A 28 0.98 4.57 -13.57
N GLU A 29 1.99 4.46 -14.44
CA GLU A 29 2.22 3.26 -15.24
C GLU A 29 2.78 2.13 -14.39
N ALA A 30 3.76 2.43 -13.54
CA ALA A 30 4.35 1.47 -12.62
C ALA A 30 3.34 0.97 -11.58
N LEU A 31 2.44 1.83 -11.10
CA LEU A 31 1.35 1.41 -10.20
C LEU A 31 0.36 0.46 -10.87
N LYS A 32 0.10 0.61 -12.17
CA LYS A 32 -0.84 -0.22 -12.94
C LYS A 32 -0.22 -1.52 -13.45
N LYS A 33 1.07 -1.72 -13.27
CA LYS A 33 1.73 -2.97 -13.63
C LYS A 33 1.15 -4.11 -12.79
N GLU A 34 0.64 -5.12 -13.46
CA GLU A 34 0.10 -6.32 -12.81
C GLU A 34 1.22 -7.25 -12.32
N PHE A 35 0.96 -7.92 -11.20
CA PHE A 35 1.83 -8.95 -10.61
C PHE A 35 0.99 -10.01 -9.89
N ASP A 36 1.60 -11.16 -9.59
CA ASP A 36 0.98 -12.15 -8.70
C ASP A 36 1.18 -11.73 -7.23
N SER A 37 0.08 -11.53 -6.51
CA SER A 37 0.08 -11.05 -5.12
C SER A 37 -0.33 -12.12 -4.12
N VAL A 38 -0.60 -13.35 -4.56
CA VAL A 38 -1.25 -14.36 -3.72
C VAL A 38 -0.24 -15.33 -3.10
N HIS A 39 0.83 -15.69 -3.83
CA HIS A 39 1.80 -16.70 -3.39
C HIS A 39 3.09 -16.65 -4.20
N GLY A 40 4.20 -17.07 -3.58
CA GLY A 40 5.51 -17.20 -4.25
C GLY A 40 6.52 -16.18 -3.74
N ASP A 41 7.32 -15.64 -4.66
CA ASP A 41 8.22 -14.53 -4.35
C ASP A 41 7.47 -13.18 -4.48
N PRO A 42 7.86 -12.13 -3.74
CA PRO A 42 7.30 -10.80 -3.95
C PRO A 42 7.61 -10.31 -5.37
N GLU A 43 6.58 -9.98 -6.14
CA GLU A 43 6.68 -9.50 -7.51
C GLU A 43 6.34 -8.02 -7.65
N GLY A 44 5.59 -7.48 -6.69
CA GLY A 44 5.21 -6.07 -6.64
C GLY A 44 6.41 -5.14 -6.48
N ALA A 45 6.39 -4.03 -7.22
CA ALA A 45 7.44 -3.01 -7.09
C ALA A 45 7.39 -2.32 -5.72
N ALA A 46 8.55 -2.03 -5.12
CA ALA A 46 8.60 -1.26 -3.88
C ALA A 46 8.01 0.15 -4.08
N PHE A 47 7.22 0.63 -3.11
CA PHE A 47 6.70 1.99 -3.14
C PHE A 47 6.56 2.61 -1.75
N THR A 48 6.48 3.94 -1.72
CA THR A 48 5.89 4.68 -0.61
C THR A 48 4.91 5.68 -1.18
N ALA A 49 3.71 5.73 -0.61
CA ALA A 49 2.70 6.71 -0.97
C ALA A 49 2.25 7.49 0.26
N TRP A 50 1.92 8.76 0.07
CA TRP A 50 1.52 9.66 1.12
C TRP A 50 0.12 10.19 0.82
N GLY A 51 -0.83 9.89 1.71
CA GLY A 51 -2.08 10.62 1.85
C GLY A 51 -1.93 11.84 2.75
N GLU A 52 -3.04 12.47 3.12
CA GLU A 52 -3.06 13.60 4.04
C GLU A 52 -2.71 13.18 5.48
N LYS A 53 -3.24 12.04 5.93
CA LYS A 53 -3.13 11.49 7.29
C LYS A 53 -2.22 10.28 7.37
N TRP A 54 -2.07 9.51 6.29
CA TRP A 54 -1.39 8.22 6.29
C TRP A 54 -0.24 8.13 5.28
N VAL A 55 0.73 7.26 5.58
CA VAL A 55 1.80 6.81 4.68
C VAL A 55 1.58 5.33 4.40
N TYR A 56 1.56 4.96 3.13
CA TYR A 56 1.30 3.61 2.63
C TYR A 56 2.56 3.00 2.04
N PHE A 57 2.71 1.69 2.21
CA PHE A 57 3.87 0.92 1.74
C PHE A 57 3.48 -0.55 1.52
N PRO A 58 4.21 -1.29 0.65
CA PRO A 58 3.94 -2.69 0.42
C PRO A 58 4.33 -3.52 1.65
N LEU A 59 3.51 -4.51 1.95
CA LEU A 59 3.76 -5.56 2.93
C LEU A 59 3.75 -6.89 2.20
N CYS A 60 4.57 -7.83 2.69
CA CYS A 60 4.63 -9.19 2.17
C CYS A 60 4.72 -10.20 3.31
N TYR A 61 3.97 -11.29 3.21
CA TYR A 61 4.09 -12.47 4.06
C TYR A 61 3.79 -13.72 3.25
N ASP A 62 4.73 -14.68 3.25
CA ASP A 62 4.66 -15.93 2.49
C ASP A 62 4.32 -15.75 1.00
N GLY A 63 4.87 -14.70 0.38
CA GLY A 63 4.60 -14.31 -1.01
C GLY A 63 3.27 -13.59 -1.23
N GLY A 64 2.38 -13.57 -0.23
CA GLY A 64 1.18 -12.75 -0.25
C GLY A 64 1.55 -11.28 -0.07
N GLU A 65 1.13 -10.43 -1.00
CA GLU A 65 1.45 -9.00 -1.04
C GLU A 65 0.20 -8.14 -0.81
N TRP A 66 0.31 -7.10 0.04
CA TRP A 66 -0.78 -6.14 0.28
C TRP A 66 -0.27 -4.76 0.70
N VAL A 67 -1.18 -3.80 0.85
CA VAL A 67 -0.84 -2.42 1.25
C VAL A 67 -1.02 -2.23 2.76
N GLY A 68 0.07 -1.90 3.44
CA GLY A 68 0.07 -1.42 4.82
C GLY A 68 0.07 0.10 4.90
N HIS A 69 -0.15 0.63 6.11
CA HIS A 69 -0.07 2.07 6.36
C HIS A 69 0.45 2.42 7.76
N ALA A 70 0.89 3.67 7.95
CA ALA A 70 1.20 4.24 9.26
C ALA A 70 0.81 5.73 9.29
N PRO A 71 0.57 6.33 10.48
CA PRO A 71 0.28 7.76 10.56
C PRO A 71 1.41 8.58 9.93
N ARG A 72 1.04 9.59 9.14
CA ARG A 72 2.00 10.45 8.45
C ARG A 72 2.81 11.33 9.39
N ASN A 73 2.18 11.78 10.48
CA ASN A 73 2.77 12.67 11.46
C ASN A 73 2.77 12.00 12.84
N VAL A 74 3.64 12.48 13.74
CA VAL A 74 3.64 12.05 15.15
C VAL A 74 2.26 12.27 15.75
N CYS A 75 1.70 11.22 16.35
CA CYS A 75 0.39 11.22 16.97
C CYS A 75 0.25 10.08 17.99
N ASP A 76 -0.90 10.01 18.66
CA ASP A 76 -1.20 8.99 19.68
C ASP A 76 -1.86 7.72 19.09
N ILE A 77 -1.91 7.58 17.76
CA ILE A 77 -2.46 6.39 17.10
C ILE A 77 -1.45 5.25 17.22
N SER A 78 -1.78 4.24 18.02
CA SER A 78 -1.00 2.99 18.08
C SER A 78 -1.47 2.03 16.99
N MET A 79 -0.58 1.74 16.03
CA MET A 79 -0.86 0.77 14.97
C MET A 79 -0.89 -0.66 15.50
N ALA A 80 -1.84 -1.48 15.03
CA ALA A 80 -1.79 -2.92 15.23
C ALA A 80 -0.65 -3.55 14.41
N HIS A 81 -0.25 -4.77 14.76
CA HIS A 81 0.62 -5.56 13.88
C HIS A 81 -0.05 -5.71 12.51
N GLN A 82 0.72 -5.45 11.44
CA GLN A 82 0.26 -5.58 10.07
C GLN A 82 0.95 -6.79 9.45
N GLY A 83 0.15 -7.77 9.04
CA GLY A 83 0.61 -9.13 8.76
C GLY A 83 0.13 -10.12 9.80
N GLY A 84 0.30 -11.41 9.52
CA GLY A 84 -0.18 -12.51 10.35
C GLY A 84 0.70 -13.74 10.21
N TRP A 85 0.27 -14.83 10.84
CA TRP A 85 0.87 -16.16 10.70
C TRP A 85 0.04 -17.02 9.76
#